data_AF-B0JTY1-F1
#
_entry.id   AF-B0JTY1-F1
#
_cell.length_a   1.000
_cell.length_b   1.000
_cell.length_c   1.000
_cell.angle_alpha   90.00
_cell.angle_beta   90.00
_cell.angle_gamma   90.00
#
_symmetry.space_group_name_H-M   'P 1'
#
loop_
_entity.id
_entity.type
_entity.pdbx_description
1 polymer ?
#
loop_
_entity_poly.entity_id
_entity_poly.type
_entity_poly.pdbx_seq_one_letter_code
_entity_poly.pdbx_strand_id
1 'polypeptide(L)'
;MSRKHLNIEQRNLLYQLSQEGNLSQRQMAVWLGCHQSTISRELRRNQSSLGCYLPDTAQAQSETRRKNAKQPFKNVSESALELVKKGLKDYHSPEQIAGRLKKAGQESLSHETIYQMIYQNYP
;
A
#
# COMPACT_ATOMS: atom_id res chain seq x y z
N MET A 1 -18.51 4.20 0.15
CA MET A 1 -18.38 2.95 0.95
C MET A 1 -16.95 2.83 1.46
N SER A 2 -16.72 2.99 2.77
CA SER A 2 -15.40 2.78 3.37
C SER A 2 -14.99 1.31 3.27
N ARG A 3 -13.74 1.02 2.88
CA ARG A 3 -13.24 -0.36 2.83
C ARG A 3 -12.97 -0.86 4.25
N LYS A 4 -13.81 -1.76 4.74
CA LYS A 4 -13.57 -2.47 6.01
C LYS A 4 -12.46 -3.51 5.81
N HIS A 5 -11.40 -3.40 6.61
CA HIS A 5 -10.34 -4.41 6.72
C HIS A 5 -10.67 -5.36 7.87
N LEU A 6 -10.42 -6.66 7.68
CA LEU A 6 -10.56 -7.63 8.78
C LEU A 6 -9.40 -7.44 9.76
N ASN A 7 -9.72 -7.52 11.06
CA ASN A 7 -8.72 -7.66 12.13
C ASN A 7 -8.30 -9.14 12.28
N ILE A 8 -7.33 -9.41 13.16
CA ILE A 8 -6.83 -10.78 13.38
C ILE A 8 -7.93 -11.73 13.87
N GLU A 9 -8.78 -11.30 14.80
CA GLU A 9 -9.90 -12.10 15.33
C GLU A 9 -10.88 -12.53 14.23
N GLN A 10 -11.23 -11.59 13.34
CA GLN A 10 -12.09 -11.86 12.20
C GLN A 10 -11.42 -12.80 11.19
N ARG A 11 -10.09 -12.71 11.01
CA ARG A 11 -9.33 -13.64 10.16
C ARG A 11 -9.31 -15.04 10.75
N ASN A 12 -9.12 -15.16 12.06
CA ASN A 12 -9.17 -16.44 12.79
C ASN A 12 -10.56 -17.09 12.66
N LEU A 13 -11.62 -16.30 12.87
CA LEU A 13 -12.99 -16.78 12.69
C LEU A 13 -13.27 -17.19 11.24
N LEU A 14 -12.82 -16.41 10.25
CA LEU A 14 -12.96 -16.78 8.84
C LEU A 14 -12.29 -18.14 8.55
N TYR A 15 -11.11 -18.37 9.12
CA TYR A 15 -10.40 -19.64 8.97
C TYR A 15 -11.19 -20.78 9.61
N GLN A 16 -11.63 -20.66 10.86
CA GLN A 16 -12.46 -21.66 11.54
C GLN A 16 -13.71 -22.03 10.73
N LEU A 17 -14.49 -21.03 10.31
CA LEU A 17 -15.70 -21.22 9.50
C LEU A 17 -15.40 -21.87 8.13
N SER A 18 -14.23 -21.60 7.55
CA SER A 18 -13.83 -22.23 6.29
C SER A 18 -13.49 -23.72 6.44
N GLN A 19 -12.97 -24.12 7.61
CA GLN A 19 -12.65 -25.52 7.91
C GLN A 19 -13.90 -26.37 8.17
N GLU A 20 -15.00 -25.76 8.63
CA GLU A 20 -16.30 -26.43 8.80
C GLU A 20 -16.93 -26.87 7.47
N GLY A 21 -16.46 -26.34 6.33
CA GLY A 21 -16.78 -26.81 4.98
C GLY A 21 -18.20 -26.53 4.45
N ASN A 22 -19.14 -26.15 5.32
CA ASN A 22 -20.57 -26.06 4.98
C ASN A 22 -21.11 -24.62 4.80
N LEU A 23 -20.24 -23.60 4.87
CA LEU A 23 -20.65 -22.19 4.82
C LEU A 23 -20.21 -21.49 3.53
N SER A 24 -21.17 -20.87 2.85
CA SER A 24 -20.88 -19.94 1.75
C SER A 24 -20.22 -18.66 2.26
N GLN A 25 -19.49 -17.96 1.39
CA GLN A 25 -18.92 -16.64 1.72
C GLN A 25 -19.98 -15.64 2.20
N ARG A 26 -21.23 -15.76 1.74
CA ARG A 26 -22.32 -14.90 2.19
C ARG A 26 -22.70 -15.20 3.65
N GLN A 27 -22.79 -16.47 4.02
CA GLN A 27 -23.06 -16.87 5.40
C GLN A 27 -21.91 -16.46 6.32
N MET A 28 -20.66 -16.75 5.94
CA MET A 28 -19.49 -16.31 6.72
C MET A 28 -19.48 -14.79 6.92
N ALA A 29 -19.90 -14.01 5.92
CA ALA A 29 -19.95 -12.55 6.05
C ALA A 29 -20.95 -12.06 7.11
N VAL A 30 -22.07 -12.76 7.26
CA VAL A 30 -23.05 -12.51 8.33
C VAL A 30 -22.41 -12.75 9.70
N TRP A 31 -21.76 -13.90 9.89
CA TRP A 31 -21.04 -14.22 11.14
C TRP A 31 -19.96 -13.19 11.48
N LEU A 32 -19.21 -12.71 10.47
CA LEU A 32 -18.15 -11.73 10.65
C LEU A 32 -18.63 -10.27 10.78
N GLY A 33 -19.94 -10.01 10.61
CA GLY A 33 -20.48 -8.65 10.59
C GLY A 33 -19.88 -7.78 9.47
N CYS A 34 -19.72 -8.35 8.27
CA CYS A 34 -19.16 -7.66 7.12
C CYS A 34 -19.93 -7.99 5.82
N HIS A 35 -19.61 -7.29 4.72
CA HIS A 35 -20.19 -7.61 3.42
C HIS A 35 -19.46 -8.80 2.78
N GLN A 36 -20.15 -9.66 2.03
CA GLN A 36 -19.54 -10.79 1.33
C GLN A 36 -18.35 -10.38 0.45
N SER A 37 -18.42 -9.19 -0.17
CA SER A 37 -17.31 -8.67 -0.98
C SER A 37 -16.01 -8.46 -0.18
N THR A 38 -16.10 -8.27 1.15
CA THR A 38 -14.93 -8.15 2.04
C THR A 38 -14.24 -9.51 2.17
N ILE A 39 -15.00 -10.58 2.39
CA ILE A 39 -14.47 -11.95 2.41
C ILE A 39 -13.87 -12.32 1.06
N SER A 40 -14.58 -12.09 -0.04
CA SER A 40 -14.06 -12.38 -1.40
C SER A 40 -12.73 -11.67 -1.66
N ARG A 41 -12.62 -10.38 -1.30
CA ARG A 41 -11.36 -9.62 -1.45
C ARG A 41 -10.26 -10.09 -0.52
N GLU A 42 -10.59 -10.49 0.71
CA GLU A 42 -9.63 -11.02 1.68
C GLU A 42 -9.01 -12.32 1.15
N LEU A 43 -9.85 -13.28 0.79
CA LEU A 43 -9.41 -14.57 0.26
C LEU A 43 -8.59 -14.39 -1.01
N ARG A 44 -9.06 -13.60 -1.98
CA ARG A 44 -8.33 -13.34 -3.23
C ARG A 44 -6.94 -12.72 -3.01
N ARG A 45 -6.74 -11.94 -1.95
CA ARG A 45 -5.48 -11.23 -1.69
C ARG A 45 -4.51 -12.00 -0.82
N ASN A 46 -5.01 -12.95 -0.03
CA ASN A 46 -4.25 -13.58 1.05
C ASN A 46 -4.23 -15.11 0.99
N GLN A 47 -4.96 -15.73 0.05
CA GLN A 47 -4.80 -17.16 -0.23
C GLN A 47 -3.44 -17.42 -0.90
N SER A 48 -2.83 -18.55 -0.56
CA SER A 48 -1.64 -19.04 -1.24
C SER A 48 -1.97 -19.53 -2.65
N SER A 49 -0.94 -19.75 -3.48
CA SER A 49 -1.08 -20.34 -4.81
C SER A 49 -1.71 -21.74 -4.79
N LEU A 50 -1.63 -22.43 -3.66
CA LEU A 50 -2.24 -23.75 -3.43
C LEU A 50 -3.68 -23.65 -2.90
N GLY A 51 -4.25 -22.44 -2.80
CA GLY A 51 -5.61 -22.20 -2.30
C GLY A 51 -5.73 -22.17 -0.77
N CYS A 52 -4.64 -22.37 -0.03
CA CYS A 52 -4.67 -22.36 1.43
C CYS A 52 -4.80 -20.92 1.97
N TYR A 53 -5.60 -20.74 3.01
CA TYR A 53 -5.75 -19.47 3.72
C TYR A 53 -5.27 -19.63 5.17
N LEU A 54 -4.35 -18.77 5.62
CA LEU A 54 -3.87 -18.76 7.00
C LEU A 54 -4.02 -17.34 7.59
N PRO A 55 -4.63 -17.18 8.78
CA PRO A 55 -4.84 -15.87 9.38
C PRO A 55 -3.57 -15.05 9.59
N ASP A 56 -2.51 -15.66 10.11
CA ASP A 56 -1.25 -14.98 10.43
C ASP A 56 -0.55 -14.48 9.17
N THR A 57 -0.56 -15.27 8.10
CA THR A 57 0.02 -14.85 6.82
C THR A 57 -0.80 -13.73 6.19
N ALA A 58 -2.14 -13.81 6.26
CA ALA A 58 -3.04 -12.76 5.78
C ALA A 58 -2.83 -11.42 6.52
N GLN A 59 -2.62 -11.49 7.85
CA GLN A 59 -2.29 -10.33 8.68
C GLN A 59 -0.94 -9.72 8.24
N ALA A 60 0.12 -10.53 8.19
CA ALA A 60 1.46 -10.08 7.81
C ALA A 60 1.49 -9.45 6.41
N GLN A 61 0.79 -10.06 5.44
CA GLN A 61 0.67 -9.51 4.09
C GLN A 61 -0.13 -8.20 4.07
N SER A 62 -1.19 -8.08 4.88
CA SER A 62 -1.97 -6.85 5.01
C SER A 62 -1.13 -5.71 5.59
N GLU A 63 -0.32 -5.99 6.60
CA GLU A 63 0.59 -5.03 7.21
C GLU A 63 1.70 -4.60 6.26
N THR A 64 2.29 -5.56 5.55
CA THR A 64 3.31 -5.30 4.52
C THR A 64 2.75 -4.39 3.43
N ARG A 65 1.55 -4.68 2.90
CA ARG A 65 0.89 -3.81 1.92
C ARG A 65 0.61 -2.43 2.48
N ARG A 66 0.17 -2.32 3.74
CA ARG A 66 -0.07 -1.02 4.40
C ARG A 66 1.22 -0.23 4.55
N LYS A 67 2.32 -0.87 4.94
CA LYS A 67 3.66 -0.25 5.05
C LYS A 67 4.13 0.24 3.69
N ASN A 68 4.03 -0.62 2.66
CA ASN A 68 4.45 -0.29 1.29
C ASN A 68 3.59 0.81 0.64
N ALA A 69 2.31 0.92 0.99
CA ALA A 69 1.45 2.00 0.51
C ALA A 69 1.75 3.34 1.20
N LYS A 70 2.34 3.31 2.40
CA LYS A 70 2.73 4.49 3.17
C LYS A 70 4.20 4.86 2.98
N GLN A 71 4.94 4.17 2.11
CA GLN A 71 6.31 4.56 1.82
C GLN A 71 6.32 5.93 1.13
N PRO A 72 6.99 6.93 1.74
CA PRO A 72 7.06 8.26 1.15
C PRO A 72 7.82 8.19 -0.16
N PHE A 73 7.38 8.98 -1.14
CA PHE A 73 8.03 9.13 -2.45
C PHE A 73 8.25 7.82 -3.24
N LYS A 74 7.53 6.73 -2.91
CA LYS A 74 7.65 5.42 -3.60
C LYS A 74 7.46 5.48 -5.11
N ASN A 75 6.64 6.41 -5.58
CA ASN A 75 6.36 6.54 -7.01
C ASN A 75 7.37 7.43 -7.74
N VAL A 76 8.29 8.07 -7.02
CA VAL A 76 9.31 8.93 -7.63
C VAL A 76 10.36 8.06 -8.29
N SER A 77 10.63 8.33 -9.57
CA SER A 77 11.65 7.60 -10.31
C SER A 77 13.06 7.87 -9.76
N GLU A 78 13.94 6.87 -9.87
CA GLU A 78 15.35 7.03 -9.49
C GLU A 78 16.01 8.18 -10.28
N SER A 79 15.68 8.31 -11.57
CA SER A 79 16.16 9.41 -12.41
C SER A 79 15.73 10.79 -11.91
N ALA A 80 14.51 10.91 -11.36
CA ALA A 80 14.03 12.16 -10.78
C ALA A 80 14.74 12.44 -9.45
N LEU A 81 14.95 11.42 -8.61
CA LEU A 81 15.72 11.55 -7.36
C LEU A 81 17.16 12.00 -7.62
N GLU A 82 17.84 11.43 -8.61
CA GLU A 82 19.21 11.84 -8.98
C GLU A 82 19.29 13.31 -9.38
N LEU A 83 18.30 13.80 -10.14
CA LEU A 83 18.22 15.21 -10.53
C LEU A 83 17.91 16.13 -9.35
N VAL A 84 17.06 15.69 -8.42
CA VAL A 84 16.82 16.41 -7.15
C VAL A 84 18.12 16.49 -6.34
N LYS A 85 18.82 15.37 -6.14
CA LYS A 85 20.11 15.32 -5.44
C LYS A 85 21.14 16.25 -6.08
N LYS A 86 21.29 16.20 -7.40
CA LYS A 86 22.21 17.06 -8.14
C LYS A 86 21.81 18.53 -7.99
N GLY A 87 20.52 18.83 -8.13
CA GLY A 87 20.00 20.18 -7.98
C GLY A 87 20.30 20.78 -6.60
N LEU A 88 20.09 20.00 -5.54
CA LEU A 88 20.37 20.41 -4.16
C LEU A 88 21.87 20.62 -3.91
N LYS A 89 22.74 19.76 -4.47
CA LYS A 89 24.21 19.94 -4.41
C LYS A 89 24.66 21.23 -5.10
N ASP A 90 23.98 21.60 -6.17
CA ASP A 90 24.24 22.83 -6.94
C ASP A 90 23.53 24.05 -6.33
N TYR A 91 22.99 23.96 -5.11
CA TYR A 91 22.27 25.02 -4.39
C TYR A 91 21.03 25.58 -5.13
N HIS A 92 20.40 24.78 -6.00
CA HIS A 92 19.15 25.17 -6.62
C HIS A 92 18.00 25.14 -5.61
N SER A 93 17.07 26.10 -5.73
CA SER A 93 15.83 26.08 -4.94
C SER A 93 14.90 24.93 -5.40
N PRO A 94 14.01 24.43 -4.54
CA PRO A 94 13.01 23.43 -4.92
C PRO A 94 12.18 23.78 -6.16
N GLU A 95 11.84 25.06 -6.36
CA GLU A 95 11.15 25.56 -7.56
C GLU A 95 12.02 25.44 -8.81
N GLN A 96 13.31 25.76 -8.71
CA GLN A 96 14.26 25.62 -9.81
C GLN A 96 14.44 24.15 -10.19
N ILE A 97 14.52 23.27 -9.20
CA ILE A 97 14.64 21.82 -9.42
C ILE A 97 13.38 21.28 -10.11
N ALA A 98 12.19 21.63 -9.62
CA ALA A 98 10.92 21.26 -10.24
C ALA A 98 10.83 21.74 -11.70
N GLY A 99 11.24 22.99 -11.97
CA GLY A 99 11.28 23.54 -13.32
C GLY A 99 12.26 22.79 -14.24
N ARG A 100 13.44 22.41 -13.73
CA ARG A 100 14.44 21.63 -14.47
C ARG A 100 13.97 20.21 -14.78
N LEU A 101 13.31 19.53 -13.82
CA LEU A 101 12.72 18.21 -14.03
C LEU A 101 11.70 18.23 -15.17
N LYS A 102 10.80 19.22 -15.15
CA LYS A 102 9.81 19.42 -16.21
C LYS A 102 10.46 19.69 -17.57
N LYS A 103 11.51 20.52 -17.61
CA LYS A 103 12.24 20.82 -18.85
C LYS A 103 13.00 19.60 -19.41
N ALA A 104 13.48 18.72 -18.52
CA ALA A 104 14.18 17.48 -18.90
C ALA A 104 13.23 16.35 -19.35
N GLY A 105 11.91 16.59 -19.40
CA GLY A 105 10.91 15.58 -19.74
C GLY A 105 10.81 14.45 -18.70
N GLN A 106 11.33 14.68 -17.50
CA GLN A 106 11.27 13.72 -16.40
C GLN A 106 9.94 13.86 -15.64
N GLU A 107 9.72 12.98 -14.68
CA GLU A 107 8.57 13.03 -13.79
C GLU A 107 8.40 14.43 -13.18
N SER A 108 7.19 14.97 -13.27
CA SER A 108 6.88 16.31 -12.78
C SER A 108 6.65 16.28 -11.27
N LEU A 109 7.72 16.44 -10.49
CA LEU A 109 7.64 16.69 -9.06
C LEU A 109 7.25 18.15 -8.78
N SER A 110 6.32 18.37 -7.86
CA SER A 110 6.06 19.72 -7.34
C SER A 110 7.21 20.16 -6.43
N HIS A 111 7.43 21.48 -6.33
CA HIS A 111 8.40 22.03 -5.37
C HIS A 111 8.05 21.64 -3.93
N GLU A 112 6.76 21.53 -3.60
CA GLU A 112 6.31 21.03 -2.28
C GLU A 112 6.76 19.59 -2.02
N THR A 113 6.69 18.70 -3.01
CA THR A 113 7.23 17.34 -2.85
C THR A 113 8.72 17.36 -2.56
N ILE A 114 9.48 18.24 -3.22
CA ILE A 114 10.92 18.41 -2.98
C ILE A 114 11.18 18.99 -1.58
N TYR A 115 10.37 19.95 -1.12
CA TYR A 115 10.42 20.43 0.27
C TYR A 115 10.19 19.29 1.28
N GLN A 116 9.16 18.47 1.05
CA GLN A 116 8.88 17.31 1.89
C GLN A 116 10.04 16.31 1.92
N MET A 117 10.71 16.08 0.77
CA MET A 117 11.92 15.24 0.71
C MET A 117 13.04 15.82 1.58
N ILE A 118 13.27 17.13 1.51
CA ILE A 118 14.29 17.81 2.33
C ILE A 118 13.94 17.69 3.82
N TYR A 119 12.71 17.99 4.23
CA TYR A 119 12.28 17.91 5.63
C TYR A 119 12.40 16.49 6.21
N GLN A 120 12.20 15.47 5.37
CA GLN A 120 12.30 14.07 5.78
C GLN A 120 13.73 13.52 5.66
N ASN A 121 14.72 14.35 5.30
CA ASN A 121 16.08 13.91 4.96
C ASN A 121 16.05 12.72 3.99
N TYR A 122 15.25 12.82 2.94
CA TYR A 122 15.03 11.80 1.91
C TYR A 122 15.81 12.15 0.63
N PRO A 123 17.14 12.04 0.59
CA PRO A 123 17.89 12.17 -0.65
C PRO A 123 17.68 10.93 -1.51
#